data_AF-E0UGX4-F1
#
_entry.id   AF-E0UGX4-F1
#
_cell.length_a   1.000
_cell.length_b   1.000
_cell.length_c   1.000
_cell.angle_alpha   90.00
_cell.angle_beta   90.00
_cell.angle_gamma   90.00
#
_symmetry.space_group_name_H-M   'P 1'
#
loop_
_entity.id
_entity.type
_entity.pdbx_description
1 polymer ?
#
loop_
_entity_poly.entity_id
_entity_poly.type
_entity_poly.pdbx_seq_one_letter_code
_entity_poly.pdbx_strand_id
1 'polypeptide(L)'
;MQDLSGCWLGTYWQEEIPTRFELTLVQGGNTITGNILDDSHLGEASLVGEVIGRKIRFIKQYLLASRHKVHYMGTISVDQNFMQGQWQIEWLSGTWEAHRQEDHLTLNLETRRQQVLDKVPN
;
A
#
# COMPACT_ATOMS: atom_id res chain seq x y z
N MET A 1 6.77 -5.45 19.47
CA MET A 1 6.47 -4.58 18.31
C MET A 1 6.28 -5.53 17.14
N GLN A 2 5.13 -5.48 16.47
CA GLN A 2 4.91 -6.33 15.31
C GLN A 2 5.62 -5.70 14.12
N ASP A 3 6.01 -6.54 13.18
CA ASP A 3 6.68 -6.07 11.98
C ASP A 3 5.64 -5.54 10.98
N LEU A 4 5.92 -4.45 10.26
CA LEU A 4 4.98 -3.91 9.26
C LEU A 4 4.91 -4.76 7.98
N SER A 5 5.73 -5.81 7.89
CA SER A 5 5.74 -6.73 6.76
C SER A 5 4.36 -7.35 6.51
N GLY A 6 4.01 -7.48 5.23
CA GLY A 6 2.73 -8.00 4.77
C GLY A 6 2.02 -7.10 3.78
N CYS A 7 0.77 -7.45 3.48
CA CYS A 7 -0.07 -6.73 2.53
C CYS A 7 -0.95 -5.68 3.23
N TRP A 8 -1.14 -4.57 2.54
CA TRP A 8 -1.89 -3.41 2.98
C TRP A 8 -2.76 -2.91 1.83
N LEU A 9 -3.98 -2.53 2.15
CA LEU A 9 -4.90 -1.87 1.23
C LEU A 9 -5.02 -0.42 1.63
N GLY A 10 -4.71 0.48 0.72
CA GLY A 10 -4.72 1.90 0.99
C GLY A 10 -5.51 2.71 -0.01
N THR A 11 -5.75 3.95 0.38
CA THR A 11 -6.31 4.99 -0.46
C THR A 11 -5.51 6.26 -0.24
N TYR A 12 -5.19 6.98 -1.31
CA TYR A 12 -4.70 8.34 -1.24
C TYR A 12 -5.67 9.28 -1.95
N TRP A 13 -5.73 10.52 -1.50
CA TRP A 13 -6.61 11.53 -2.07
C TRP A 13 -5.78 12.64 -2.71
N GLN A 14 -6.12 12.99 -3.94
CA GLN A 14 -5.63 14.19 -4.61
C GLN A 14 -6.84 15.10 -4.86
N GLU A 15 -6.86 16.28 -4.24
CA GLU A 15 -7.99 17.22 -4.38
C GLU A 15 -9.35 16.54 -4.12
N GLU A 16 -9.44 15.74 -3.06
CA GLU A 16 -10.61 14.92 -2.67
C GLU A 16 -10.93 13.73 -3.60
N ILE A 17 -10.17 13.50 -4.67
CA ILE A 17 -10.35 12.36 -5.57
C ILE A 17 -9.59 11.14 -5.00
N PRO A 18 -10.28 10.06 -4.59
CA PRO A 18 -9.63 8.87 -4.03
C PRO A 18 -9.00 8.01 -5.14
N THR A 19 -7.80 7.51 -4.88
CA THR A 19 -7.18 6.43 -5.66
C THR A 19 -6.75 5.32 -4.72
N ARG A 20 -7.19 4.09 -5.02
CA ARG A 20 -6.86 2.90 -4.24
C ARG A 20 -5.49 2.37 -4.64
N PHE A 21 -4.82 1.71 -3.71
CA PHE A 21 -3.59 1.00 -3.98
C PHE A 21 -3.42 -0.24 -3.09
N GLU A 22 -2.71 -1.23 -3.62
CA GLU A 22 -2.20 -2.36 -2.87
C GLU A 22 -0.74 -2.10 -2.51
N LEU A 23 -0.35 -2.43 -1.29
CA LEU A 23 0.98 -2.21 -0.77
C LEU A 23 1.51 -3.49 -0.13
N THR A 24 2.66 -3.98 -0.59
CA THR A 24 3.41 -5.05 0.08
C THR A 24 4.64 -4.46 0.74
N LEU A 25 4.77 -4.64 2.05
CA LEU A 25 5.92 -4.20 2.83
C LEU A 25 6.79 -5.38 3.26
N VAL A 26 8.10 -5.13 3.30
CA VAL A 26 9.11 -5.93 4.00
C VAL A 26 9.92 -4.97 4.86
N GLN A 27 9.95 -5.24 6.16
CA GLN A 27 10.66 -4.43 7.14
C GLN A 27 11.88 -5.20 7.69
N GLY A 28 13.01 -4.50 7.73
CA GLY A 28 14.27 -4.96 8.30
C GLY A 28 14.79 -3.93 9.29
N GLY A 29 14.65 -4.20 10.58
CA GLY A 29 14.95 -3.21 11.62
C GLY A 29 14.07 -1.97 11.49
N ASN A 30 14.68 -0.80 11.26
CA ASN A 30 13.96 0.46 11.04
C ASN A 30 13.70 0.74 9.55
N THR A 31 14.23 -0.06 8.63
CA THR A 31 14.08 0.17 7.18
C THR A 31 12.88 -0.59 6.65
N ILE A 32 12.13 0.03 5.75
CA ILE A 32 11.04 -0.60 5.02
C ILE A 32 11.30 -0.53 3.51
N THR A 33 10.96 -1.59 2.82
CA THR A 33 10.99 -1.69 1.36
C THR A 33 9.70 -2.36 0.90
N GLY A 34 9.32 -2.16 -0.36
CA GLY A 34 8.07 -2.73 -0.83
C GLY A 34 7.69 -2.35 -2.24
N ASN A 35 6.53 -2.84 -2.65
CA ASN A 35 5.91 -2.52 -3.93
C ASN A 35 4.50 -1.98 -3.69
N ILE A 36 4.10 -1.03 -4.53
CA ILE A 36 2.77 -0.43 -4.56
C ILE A 36 2.19 -0.65 -5.95
N LEU A 37 0.93 -1.09 -6.02
CA LEU A 37 0.15 -1.14 -7.23
C LEU A 37 -1.03 -0.18 -7.10
N ASP A 38 -1.00 0.91 -7.85
CA ASP A 38 -2.13 1.85 -7.88
C ASP A 38 -3.21 1.36 -8.84
N ASP A 39 -4.46 1.57 -8.44
CA ASP A 39 -5.63 1.46 -9.33
C ASP A 39 -5.72 2.72 -10.23
N SER A 40 -4.66 2.95 -11.01
CA SER A 40 -4.54 4.06 -11.94
C SER A 40 -3.62 3.72 -13.11
N HIS A 41 -3.58 4.60 -14.11
CA HIS A 41 -2.68 4.48 -15.26
C HIS A 41 -1.18 4.52 -14.91
N LEU A 42 -0.81 4.95 -13.69
CA LEU A 42 0.59 4.98 -13.25
C LEU A 42 1.10 3.60 -12.81
N GLY A 43 0.18 2.72 -12.37
CA GLY A 43 0.43 1.30 -12.11
C GLY A 43 1.47 1.04 -11.01
N GLU A 44 2.47 0.22 -11.35
CA GLU A 44 3.44 -0.33 -10.40
C GLU A 44 4.52 0.68 -9.98
N ALA A 45 4.79 0.69 -8.68
CA ALA A 45 5.83 1.48 -8.05
C ALA A 45 6.57 0.68 -6.97
N SER A 46 7.81 1.07 -6.72
CA SER A 46 8.58 0.61 -5.57
C SER A 46 8.53 1.65 -4.45
N LEU A 47 8.78 1.21 -3.21
CA LEU A 47 9.05 2.12 -2.11
C LEU A 47 10.28 1.73 -1.31
N VAL A 48 10.90 2.76 -0.73
CA VAL A 48 11.94 2.63 0.29
C VAL A 48 11.74 3.69 1.37
N GLY A 49 11.93 3.32 2.62
CA GLY A 49 11.68 4.22 3.73
C GLY A 49 12.16 3.71 5.08
N GLU A 50 11.64 4.34 6.12
CA GLU A 50 11.96 4.04 7.49
C GLU A 50 10.76 4.17 8.44
N VAL A 51 10.85 3.45 9.55
CA VAL A 51 9.92 3.49 10.67
C VAL A 51 10.71 3.81 11.93
N ILE A 52 10.30 4.86 12.64
CA ILE A 52 10.90 5.25 13.92
C ILE A 52 9.76 5.43 14.92
N GLY A 53 9.66 4.50 15.87
CA GLY A 53 8.52 4.42 16.79
C GLY A 53 7.22 4.20 16.02
N ARG A 54 6.27 5.14 16.14
CA ARG A 54 4.99 5.11 15.40
C ARG A 54 4.98 6.01 14.16
N LYS A 55 6.12 6.55 13.76
CA LYS A 55 6.22 7.41 12.56
C LYS A 55 6.76 6.58 11.41
N ILE A 56 6.09 6.67 10.26
CA ILE A 56 6.50 6.05 9.00
C ILE A 56 6.82 7.13 7.99
N ARG A 57 7.92 6.96 7.24
CA ARG A 57 8.27 7.80 6.09
C ARG A 57 8.79 6.92 4.98
N PHE A 58 8.33 7.11 3.76
CA PHE A 58 8.87 6.41 2.61
C PHE A 58 8.78 7.25 1.34
N ILE A 59 9.56 6.87 0.35
CA ILE A 59 9.57 7.45 -0.98
C ILE A 59 9.04 6.39 -1.93
N LYS A 60 7.98 6.75 -2.66
CA LYS A 60 7.41 5.95 -3.75
C LYS A 60 8.00 6.41 -5.09
N GLN A 61 8.38 5.45 -5.92
CA GLN A 61 8.91 5.68 -7.26
C GLN A 61 8.29 4.71 -8.27
N TYR A 62 7.60 5.25 -9.27
CA TYR A 62 6.98 4.45 -10.34
C TYR A 62 8.04 3.79 -11.22
N LEU A 63 7.76 2.57 -11.67
CA LEU A 63 8.70 1.81 -12.50
C LEU A 63 8.66 2.24 -13.97
N LEU A 64 7.48 2.55 -14.49
CA LEU A 64 7.26 2.79 -15.93
C LEU A 64 6.74 4.18 -16.27
N ALA A 65 6.00 4.82 -15.36
CA ALA A 65 5.19 5.98 -15.71
C ALA A 65 5.83 7.35 -15.42
N SER A 66 6.65 7.46 -14.36
CA SER A 66 7.14 8.77 -13.90
C SER A 66 8.49 8.66 -13.20
N ARG A 67 9.35 9.66 -13.41
CA ARG A 67 10.63 9.81 -12.69
C ARG A 67 10.49 10.55 -11.36
N HIS A 68 9.34 11.16 -11.11
CA HIS A 68 9.12 11.95 -9.91
C HIS A 68 8.96 11.04 -8.70
N LYS A 69 9.58 11.45 -7.59
CA LYS A 69 9.53 10.76 -6.31
C LYS A 69 8.40 11.34 -5.49
N VAL A 70 7.49 10.47 -5.02
CA VAL A 70 6.40 10.87 -4.13
C VAL A 70 6.82 10.57 -2.70
N HIS A 71 6.80 11.57 -1.83
CA HIS A 71 7.17 11.45 -0.44
C HIS A 71 5.92 11.20 0.41
N TYR A 72 5.92 10.11 1.16
CA TYR A 72 4.87 9.76 2.10
C TYR A 72 5.38 9.91 3.53
N MET A 73 4.55 10.49 4.39
CA MET A 73 4.81 10.67 5.82
C MET A 73 3.54 10.33 6.57
N GLY A 74 3.64 9.60 7.68
CA GLY A 74 2.46 9.21 8.43
C GLY A 74 2.74 8.67 9.82
N THR A 75 1.67 8.17 10.43
CA THR A 75 1.68 7.52 11.72
C THR A 75 1.01 6.16 11.65
N ILE A 76 1.49 5.25 12.49
CA ILE A 76 0.98 3.89 12.63
C ILE A 76 0.14 3.83 13.91
N SER A 77 -1.01 3.15 13.82
CA SER A 77 -1.88 2.88 14.96
C SER A 77 -1.17 1.99 16.01
N VAL A 78 -1.69 1.99 17.25
CA VAL A 78 -1.09 1.21 18.34
C VAL A 78 -1.16 -0.30 18.06
N ASP A 79 -2.27 -0.74 17.46
CA ASP A 79 -2.49 -2.12 17.04
C ASP A 79 -1.75 -2.50 15.74
N GLN A 80 -1.11 -1.54 15.05
CA GLN A 80 -0.37 -1.74 13.79
C GLN A 80 -1.19 -2.37 12.66
N ASN A 81 -2.51 -2.14 12.69
CA ASN A 81 -3.44 -2.52 11.63
C ASN A 81 -3.85 -1.35 10.74
N PHE A 82 -3.43 -0.13 11.07
CA PHE A 82 -3.77 1.07 10.33
C PHE A 82 -2.59 2.04 10.26
N MET A 83 -2.46 2.68 9.11
CA MET A 83 -1.51 3.76 8.84
C MET A 83 -2.24 4.91 8.19
N GLN A 84 -1.87 6.14 8.51
CA GLN A 84 -2.40 7.33 7.86
C GLN A 84 -1.39 8.46 7.85
N GLY A 85 -1.55 9.38 6.92
CA GLY A 85 -0.71 10.57 6.87
C GLY A 85 -0.93 11.44 5.64
N GLN A 86 0.16 12.05 5.19
CA GLN A 86 0.20 12.93 4.04
C GLN A 86 1.22 12.43 3.01
N TRP A 87 0.93 12.67 1.74
CA TRP A 87 1.87 12.49 0.65
C TRP A 87 2.10 13.82 -0.07
N GLN A 88 3.26 13.96 -0.70
CA GLN A 88 3.62 15.14 -1.48
C GLN A 88 4.54 14.79 -2.64
N ILE A 89 4.39 15.51 -3.74
CA ILE A 89 5.22 15.44 -4.93
C ILE A 89 5.25 16.84 -5.56
N GLU A 90 6.40 17.52 -5.51
CA GLU A 90 6.64 18.83 -6.12
C GLU A 90 5.52 19.88 -5.93
N TRP A 91 4.50 19.86 -6.79
CA TRP A 91 3.35 20.79 -6.81
C TRP A 91 2.03 20.21 -6.28
N LEU A 92 1.98 18.92 -5.90
CA LEU A 92 0.79 18.25 -5.37
C LEU A 92 1.04 17.67 -3.98
N SER A 93 -0.03 17.61 -3.21
CA SER A 93 -0.06 16.95 -1.91
C SER A 93 -1.44 16.42 -1.61
N GLY A 94 -1.53 15.49 -0.68
CA GLY A 94 -2.82 15.03 -0.18
C GLY A 94 -2.69 14.08 0.99
N THR A 95 -3.83 13.54 1.41
CA THR A 95 -3.92 12.59 2.52
C THR A 95 -3.79 11.16 1.99
N TRP A 96 -3.41 10.24 2.87
CA TRP A 96 -3.48 8.81 2.57
C TRP A 96 -3.76 8.01 3.84
N GLU A 97 -4.30 6.83 3.64
CA GLU A 97 -4.48 5.82 4.66
C GLU A 97 -4.26 4.43 4.11
N ALA A 98 -3.92 3.47 4.99
CA ALA A 98 -3.77 2.08 4.64
C ALA A 98 -4.15 1.18 5.83
N HIS A 99 -4.92 0.14 5.53
CA HIS A 99 -5.30 -0.91 6.47
C HIS A 99 -4.55 -2.19 6.15
N ARG A 100 -4.12 -2.90 7.19
CA ARG A 100 -3.50 -4.21 7.01
C ARG A 100 -4.55 -5.13 6.41
N GLN A 101 -4.19 -5.78 5.30
CA GLN A 101 -5.03 -6.82 4.73
C GLN A 101 -4.81 -8.06 5.58
N GLU A 102 -5.68 -8.30 6.56
CA GLU A 102 -5.79 -9.63 7.17
C GLU A 102 -6.04 -10.63 6.04
N ASP A 103 -5.31 -11.76 6.05
CA ASP A 103 -5.20 -12.79 5.00
C ASP A 103 -6.53 -13.09 4.28
N HIS A 104 -6.91 -12.21 3.34
CA HIS A 104 -8.03 -12.38 2.43
C HIS A 104 -7.55 -12.95 1.09
N LEU A 105 -6.26 -13.30 0.99
CA LEU A 105 -5.71 -14.07 -0.12
C LEU A 105 -6.33 -15.47 -0.15
N THR A 106 -6.45 -16.13 1.01
CA THR A 106 -7.09 -17.44 1.14
C THR A 106 -8.57 -17.39 0.74
N LEU A 107 -9.31 -16.41 1.25
CA LEU A 107 -10.74 -16.21 0.93
C LEU A 107 -10.99 -15.89 -0.55
N ASN A 108 -10.15 -15.05 -1.18
CA ASN A 108 -10.28 -14.74 -2.61
C ASN A 108 -9.86 -15.92 -3.51
N LEU A 109 -8.84 -16.68 -3.13
CA LEU A 109 -8.44 -17.90 -3.85
C LEU A 109 -9.50 -18.98 -3.76
N GLU A 110 -10.13 -19.20 -2.61
CA GLU A 110 -11.23 -20.14 -2.43
C GLU A 110 -12.47 -19.72 -3.22
N THR A 111 -12.83 -18.44 -3.17
CA THR A 111 -13.96 -17.90 -3.93
C THR A 111 -13.74 -18.04 -5.44
N ARG A 112 -12.52 -17.74 -5.93
CA ARG A 112 -12.18 -17.89 -7.35
C ARG A 112 -12.09 -19.35 -7.77
N ARG A 113 -11.59 -20.24 -6.90
CA ARG A 113 -11.59 -21.70 -7.12
C ARG A 113 -13.00 -22.25 -7.21
N GLN A 114 -13.91 -21.84 -6.33
CA GLN A 114 -15.30 -22.28 -6.33
C GLN A 114 -16.03 -21.82 -7.61
N GLN A 115 -15.84 -20.56 -8.03
CA GLN A 115 -16.42 -20.03 -9.27
C GLN A 115 -15.92 -20.73 -10.54
N VAL A 116 -14.69 -21.26 -10.54
CA VAL A 116 -14.15 -22.04 -11.66
C VAL A 116 -14.75 -23.44 -11.66
N LEU A 117 -14.92 -24.08 -10.49
CA LEU A 117 -15.54 -25.40 -10.37
C LEU A 117 -17.02 -25.39 -10.77
N ASP A 118 -17.75 -24.33 -10.42
CA ASP A 118 -19.19 -24.19 -10.75
C ASP A 118 -19.45 -23.89 -12.25
N LYS A 119 -18.40 -23.57 -13.02
CA LYS A 119 -18.48 -23.24 -14.46
C LYS A 119 -18.07 -24.38 -15.38
N VAL A 120 -17.69 -25.54 -14.86
CA VAL A 120 -17.41 -26.73 -15.68
C VAL A 120 -18.72 -27.52 -15.83
N PRO A 121 -19.37 -27.56 -17.01
CA PRO A 121 -20.49 -28.45 -17.22
C PRO A 121 -19.97 -29.90 -17.30
N ASN A 122 -20.76 -30.81 -16.74
CA ASN A 122 -20.54 -32.26 -16.76
C ASN A 122 -20.63 -32.84 -18.18
#